data_AF-A0A0W1SVM0-F1
#
_entry.id   AF-A0A0W1SVM0-F1
#
_cell.length_a   1.000
_cell.length_b   1.000
_cell.length_c   1.000
_cell.angle_alpha   90.00
_cell.angle_beta   90.00
_cell.angle_gamma   90.00
#
_symmetry.space_group_name_H-M   'P 1'
#
loop_
_entity.id
_entity.type
_entity.pdbx_description
1 polymer ?
#
loop_
_entity_poly.entity_id
_entity_poly.type
_entity_poly.pdbx_seq_one_letter_code
_entity_poly.pdbx_strand_id
1 'polypeptide(L)'
;GCTGGDIRPPIAGFPAPENPDSTVIHGFPGTVCGDPPNPFIGIEAVLDPAVGPDWDGLGVAAKYRFGYEVGPGLSADAYVVGVERNGAARAYPLSILWWHEVVNDTLGGDPVLVTYCPICQSGMVAERRVDGTEAVFQVSGHLWQPPAVYGFASVEEGRTFGASASSGEAEVRNSGNLVLYDEETGSYWSQLLAKAICGSQSGEQMRILPSTVTTWGEWREAHPETDALLPPPWSKTA
;
A
#
# COMPACT_ATOMS: atom_id res chain seq x y z
N GLY A 1 -2.37 -30.67 -5.77
CA GLY A 1 -3.49 -29.86 -5.29
C GLY A 1 -2.88 -28.59 -4.77
N CYS A 2 -3.16 -27.46 -5.39
CA CYS A 2 -2.58 -26.17 -5.05
C CYS A 2 -3.70 -25.19 -4.69
N THR A 3 -3.31 -24.10 -4.00
CA THR A 3 -4.08 -22.91 -3.57
C THR A 3 -4.75 -23.01 -2.19
N GLY A 4 -3.93 -23.06 -1.15
CA GLY A 4 -4.22 -22.34 0.10
C GLY A 4 -3.64 -20.93 -0.04
N GLY A 5 -4.49 -19.93 0.20
CA GLY A 5 -4.26 -18.50 0.03
C GLY A 5 -5.61 -17.85 0.22
N ASP A 6 -6.03 -17.75 1.49
CA ASP A 6 -7.38 -17.33 1.87
C ASP A 6 -7.51 -15.82 1.70
N ILE A 7 -7.90 -15.39 0.50
CA ILE A 7 -8.42 -14.03 0.31
C ILE A 7 -9.69 -13.93 1.14
N ARG A 8 -9.66 -13.05 2.14
CA ARG A 8 -10.78 -12.80 3.02
C ARG A 8 -11.83 -12.02 2.22
N PRO A 9 -12.96 -12.64 1.82
CA PRO A 9 -14.00 -11.86 1.15
C PRO A 9 -14.48 -10.77 2.12
N PRO A 10 -14.83 -9.58 1.62
CA PRO A 10 -15.34 -8.50 2.47
C PRO A 10 -16.52 -8.98 3.32
N ILE A 11 -16.56 -8.55 4.59
CA ILE A 11 -17.49 -9.07 5.61
C ILE A 11 -18.95 -8.70 5.28
N ALA A 12 -19.14 -7.60 4.56
CA ALA A 12 -20.41 -7.16 4.00
C ALA A 12 -20.17 -6.34 2.71
N GLY A 13 -21.23 -6.03 1.96
CA GLY A 13 -21.20 -4.92 0.98
C GLY A 13 -20.87 -5.26 -0.47
N PHE A 14 -20.59 -6.51 -0.84
CA PHE A 14 -20.35 -6.90 -2.24
C PHE A 14 -21.45 -7.81 -2.83
N PRO A 15 -21.92 -7.55 -4.07
CA PRO A 15 -21.63 -6.37 -4.90
C PRO A 15 -22.28 -5.08 -4.35
N ALA A 16 -21.65 -3.93 -4.62
CA ALA A 16 -22.17 -2.59 -4.36
C ALA A 16 -22.61 -1.91 -5.68
N PRO A 17 -23.75 -2.33 -6.28
CA PRO A 17 -24.15 -1.90 -7.62
C PRO A 17 -24.59 -0.42 -7.69
N GLU A 18 -24.96 0.18 -6.56
CA GLU A 18 -25.30 1.59 -6.48
C GLU A 18 -24.01 2.40 -6.28
N ASN A 19 -23.69 3.27 -7.24
CA ASN A 19 -22.52 4.12 -7.15
C ASN A 19 -22.84 5.60 -7.46
N PRO A 20 -22.83 6.48 -6.45
CA PRO A 20 -23.06 7.90 -6.66
C PRO A 20 -21.83 8.63 -7.22
N ASP A 21 -20.64 8.03 -7.21
CA ASP A 21 -19.40 8.74 -7.53
C ASP A 21 -19.00 8.61 -9.01
N SER A 22 -18.93 9.75 -9.70
CA SER A 22 -18.56 9.81 -11.12
C SER A 22 -17.14 9.32 -11.41
N THR A 23 -16.25 9.28 -10.41
CA THR A 23 -14.85 8.85 -10.59
C THR A 23 -14.72 7.35 -10.89
N VAL A 24 -15.74 6.55 -10.57
CA VAL A 24 -15.75 5.10 -10.86
C VAL A 24 -15.68 4.77 -12.35
N ILE A 25 -16.01 5.72 -13.24
CA ILE A 25 -15.96 5.51 -14.69
C ILE A 25 -14.56 5.09 -15.18
N HIS A 26 -13.52 5.36 -14.37
CA HIS A 26 -12.14 4.95 -14.63
C HIS A 26 -11.76 3.60 -14.00
N GLY A 27 -12.69 2.89 -13.38
CA GLY A 27 -12.48 1.55 -12.84
C GLY A 27 -12.19 0.52 -13.94
N PHE A 28 -11.31 -0.43 -13.64
CA PHE A 28 -11.00 -1.56 -14.49
C PHE A 28 -11.04 -2.86 -13.66
N PRO A 29 -11.93 -3.81 -14.00
CA PRO A 29 -12.91 -3.75 -15.10
C PRO A 29 -13.93 -2.62 -14.90
N GLY A 30 -14.62 -2.19 -15.97
CA GLY A 30 -15.64 -1.13 -15.86
C GLY A 30 -16.80 -1.46 -14.92
N THR A 31 -16.92 -2.73 -14.53
CA THR A 31 -17.86 -3.29 -13.55
C THR A 31 -17.31 -3.34 -12.13
N VAL A 32 -16.20 -2.64 -11.84
CA VAL A 32 -15.41 -2.76 -10.60
C VAL A 32 -16.24 -2.80 -9.30
N CYS A 33 -17.30 -2.00 -9.14
CA CYS A 33 -18.11 -2.02 -7.92
C CYS A 33 -19.03 -3.24 -7.78
N GLY A 34 -19.29 -3.94 -8.88
CA GLY A 34 -20.01 -5.21 -8.91
C GLY A 34 -19.09 -6.43 -8.86
N ASP A 35 -17.78 -6.25 -9.03
CA ASP A 35 -16.83 -7.37 -9.11
C ASP A 35 -16.15 -7.62 -7.76
N PRO A 36 -16.24 -8.85 -7.21
CA PRO A 36 -15.56 -9.19 -5.98
C PRO A 36 -14.04 -9.08 -6.15
N PRO A 37 -13.26 -8.98 -5.05
CA PRO A 37 -11.80 -8.99 -5.13
C PRO A 37 -11.30 -10.18 -5.94
N ASN A 38 -10.44 -9.94 -6.91
CA ASN A 38 -9.92 -10.97 -7.81
C ASN A 38 -8.94 -11.86 -7.05
N PRO A 39 -9.29 -13.14 -6.77
CA PRO A 39 -8.46 -13.94 -5.90
C PRO A 39 -7.20 -14.49 -6.56
N PHE A 40 -7.08 -14.35 -7.88
CA PHE A 40 -6.07 -15.01 -8.68
C PHE A 40 -4.80 -14.18 -8.88
N ILE A 41 -4.74 -12.96 -8.37
CA ILE A 41 -3.55 -12.11 -8.51
C ILE A 41 -2.41 -12.49 -7.55
N GLY A 42 -2.71 -13.21 -6.46
CA GLY A 42 -1.70 -13.73 -5.52
C GLY A 42 -0.93 -12.65 -4.76
N ILE A 43 -1.48 -11.43 -4.64
CA ILE A 43 -0.93 -10.34 -3.84
C ILE A 43 -1.70 -10.30 -2.53
N GLU A 44 -0.99 -10.40 -1.41
CA GLU A 44 -1.58 -10.40 -0.07
C GLU A 44 -1.13 -9.15 0.70
N ALA A 45 -2.07 -8.48 1.36
CA ALA A 45 -1.74 -7.37 2.24
C ALA A 45 -1.00 -7.87 3.50
N VAL A 46 -0.07 -7.07 4.02
CA VAL A 46 0.53 -7.30 5.33
C VAL A 46 -0.45 -6.84 6.41
N LEU A 47 -0.88 -7.75 7.27
CA LEU A 47 -1.90 -7.49 8.31
C LEU A 47 -1.32 -7.31 9.72
N ASP A 48 -0.18 -7.95 10.00
CA ASP A 48 0.53 -7.94 11.28
C ASP A 48 2.03 -7.79 10.99
N PRO A 49 2.49 -6.57 10.66
CA PRO A 49 3.85 -6.34 10.21
C PRO A 49 4.84 -6.67 11.34
N ALA A 50 5.78 -7.56 11.04
CA ALA A 50 6.94 -7.76 11.90
C ALA A 50 7.98 -6.71 11.55
N VAL A 51 8.61 -6.14 12.57
CA VAL A 51 9.56 -5.03 12.39
C VAL A 51 10.82 -5.28 13.21
N GLY A 52 11.92 -4.67 12.78
CA GLY A 52 13.18 -4.72 13.50
C GLY A 52 14.18 -3.68 12.98
N PRO A 53 15.34 -3.53 13.63
CA PRO A 53 16.28 -2.46 13.32
C PRO A 53 16.96 -2.62 11.96
N ASP A 54 16.96 -3.83 11.39
CA ASP A 54 17.51 -4.19 10.08
C ASP A 54 17.01 -5.61 9.70
N TRP A 55 17.47 -6.14 8.57
CA TRP A 55 17.30 -7.53 8.15
C TRP A 55 18.52 -8.42 8.47
N ASP A 56 19.47 -7.94 9.27
CA ASP A 56 20.68 -8.67 9.60
C ASP A 56 20.38 -10.03 10.24
N GLY A 57 21.03 -11.07 9.73
CA GLY A 57 20.84 -12.46 10.19
C GLY A 57 19.56 -13.12 9.67
N LEU A 58 18.75 -12.44 8.85
CA LEU A 58 17.56 -13.00 8.24
C LEU A 58 17.91 -13.69 6.91
N GLY A 59 17.44 -14.93 6.73
CA GLY A 59 17.52 -15.67 5.47
C GLY A 59 16.48 -15.18 4.45
N VAL A 60 16.61 -13.92 4.00
CA VAL A 60 15.63 -13.29 3.09
C VAL A 60 15.64 -13.96 1.72
N ALA A 61 14.48 -14.41 1.25
CA ALA A 61 14.34 -15.05 -0.05
C ALA A 61 14.66 -14.08 -1.20
N ALA A 62 15.30 -14.58 -2.26
CA ALA A 62 15.78 -13.75 -3.37
C ALA A 62 14.68 -12.92 -4.07
N LYS A 63 13.42 -13.38 -4.08
CA LYS A 63 12.31 -12.61 -4.66
C LYS A 63 12.05 -11.28 -3.92
N TYR A 64 12.37 -11.21 -2.63
CA TYR A 64 12.24 -10.02 -1.79
C TYR A 64 13.51 -9.14 -1.80
N ARG A 65 14.44 -9.41 -2.72
CA ARG A 65 15.62 -8.58 -2.94
C ARG A 65 15.63 -8.08 -4.38
N PHE A 66 15.65 -6.77 -4.58
CA PHE A 66 15.94 -6.20 -5.88
C PHE A 66 17.43 -6.31 -6.19
N GLY A 67 17.79 -6.32 -7.48
CA GLY A 67 19.12 -6.74 -7.94
C GLY A 67 20.32 -5.98 -7.34
N TYR A 68 20.10 -4.81 -6.74
CA TYR A 68 21.11 -4.00 -6.05
C TYR A 68 21.10 -4.18 -4.52
N GLU A 69 20.11 -4.85 -3.94
CA GLU A 69 20.03 -5.19 -2.51
C GLU A 69 20.91 -6.41 -2.22
N VAL A 70 22.18 -6.16 -1.92
CA VAL A 70 23.19 -7.17 -1.63
C VAL A 70 23.50 -7.27 -0.14
N GLY A 71 23.90 -8.46 0.32
CA GLY A 71 24.35 -8.68 1.70
C GLY A 71 23.29 -9.25 2.64
N PRO A 72 23.64 -9.43 3.93
CA PRO A 72 22.78 -10.07 4.92
C PRO A 72 21.62 -9.17 5.38
N GLY A 73 21.83 -7.86 5.50
CA GLY A 73 20.83 -6.88 5.93
C GLY A 73 19.99 -6.28 4.81
N LEU A 74 19.22 -5.24 5.16
CA LEU A 74 18.61 -4.32 4.24
C LEU A 74 19.71 -3.39 3.71
N SER A 75 19.92 -3.39 2.40
CA SER A 75 21.00 -2.60 1.78
C SER A 75 20.81 -1.12 2.08
N ALA A 76 21.89 -0.37 2.32
CA ALA A 76 21.81 1.07 2.52
C ALA A 76 21.17 1.78 1.31
N ASP A 77 21.38 1.25 0.09
CA ASP A 77 20.81 1.78 -1.14
C ASP A 77 19.37 1.30 -1.40
N ALA A 78 18.79 0.47 -0.51
CA ALA A 78 17.39 0.05 -0.61
C ALA A 78 16.46 1.26 -0.50
N TYR A 79 15.57 1.45 -1.47
CA TYR A 79 14.57 2.49 -1.39
C TYR A 79 13.47 2.10 -0.41
N VAL A 80 13.11 3.04 0.45
CA VAL A 80 12.11 2.88 1.50
C VAL A 80 11.10 4.02 1.46
N VAL A 81 9.88 3.73 1.89
CA VAL A 81 8.95 4.75 2.37
C VAL A 81 9.19 4.89 3.86
N GLY A 82 9.69 6.05 4.31
CA GLY A 82 9.83 6.40 5.71
C GLY A 82 8.57 7.10 6.22
N VAL A 83 8.11 6.71 7.41
CA VAL A 83 6.95 7.31 8.08
C VAL A 83 7.32 7.64 9.52
N GLU A 84 7.00 8.87 9.93
CA GLU A 84 7.10 9.32 11.32
C GLU A 84 5.69 9.55 11.89
N ARG A 85 5.45 9.02 13.10
CA ARG A 85 4.18 9.25 13.80
C ARG A 85 4.37 9.22 15.30
N ASN A 86 3.91 10.27 15.98
CA ASN A 86 3.92 10.40 17.45
C ASN A 86 5.28 10.06 18.09
N GLY A 87 6.39 10.46 17.45
CA GLY A 87 7.75 10.21 17.92
C GLY A 87 8.33 8.83 17.58
N ALA A 88 7.57 7.96 16.90
CA ALA A 88 8.06 6.71 16.34
C ALA A 88 8.36 6.88 14.85
N ALA A 89 9.38 6.17 14.35
CA ALA A 89 9.78 6.16 12.94
C ALA A 89 9.83 4.73 12.41
N ARG A 90 9.39 4.53 11.16
CA ARG A 90 9.45 3.23 10.48
C ARG A 90 9.73 3.37 8.99
N ALA A 91 10.56 2.47 8.47
CA ALA A 91 10.82 2.31 7.05
C ALA A 91 10.07 1.10 6.47
N TYR A 92 9.48 1.27 5.29
CA TYR A 92 8.81 0.22 4.52
C TYR A 92 9.56 0.05 3.19
N PRO A 93 10.37 -1.01 3.03
CA PRO A 93 11.17 -1.19 1.82
C PRO A 93 10.29 -1.41 0.58
N LEU A 94 10.60 -0.68 -0.50
CA LEU A 94 9.86 -0.81 -1.76
C LEU A 94 9.95 -2.23 -2.33
N SER A 95 11.02 -2.97 -2.03
CA SER A 95 11.19 -4.39 -2.38
C SER A 95 10.15 -5.31 -1.74
N ILE A 96 9.59 -4.93 -0.59
CA ILE A 96 8.49 -5.67 0.05
C ILE A 96 7.14 -5.12 -0.42
N LEU A 97 7.00 -3.80 -0.49
CA LEU A 97 5.77 -3.17 -0.95
C LEU A 97 5.43 -3.55 -2.41
N TRP A 98 6.43 -3.86 -3.24
CA TRP A 98 6.22 -4.38 -4.59
C TRP A 98 5.40 -5.70 -4.62
N TRP A 99 5.55 -6.56 -3.61
CA TRP A 99 4.89 -7.87 -3.57
C TRP A 99 3.58 -7.88 -2.79
N HIS A 100 3.36 -6.89 -1.92
CA HIS A 100 2.24 -6.88 -0.99
C HIS A 100 1.30 -5.70 -1.20
N GLU A 101 1.77 -4.59 -1.78
CA GLU A 101 1.04 -3.38 -2.16
C GLU A 101 0.30 -2.63 -1.04
N VAL A 102 -0.05 -3.29 0.06
CA VAL A 102 -0.78 -2.78 1.21
C VAL A 102 -0.16 -3.32 2.50
N VAL A 103 0.10 -2.42 3.45
CA VAL A 103 0.52 -2.75 4.82
C VAL A 103 -0.43 -2.06 5.79
N ASN A 104 -1.08 -2.86 6.64
CA ASN A 104 -1.87 -2.40 7.76
C ASN A 104 -0.98 -2.40 9.01
N ASP A 105 -0.62 -1.21 9.47
CA ASP A 105 0.31 -1.06 10.58
C ASP A 105 -0.32 -0.28 11.76
N THR A 106 0.36 -0.31 12.90
CA THR A 106 0.19 0.60 14.02
C THR A 106 1.55 1.23 14.34
N LEU A 107 1.65 2.55 14.18
CA LEU A 107 2.88 3.31 14.42
C LEU A 107 2.60 4.48 15.34
N GLY A 108 3.40 4.60 16.41
CA GLY A 108 3.18 5.66 17.40
C GLY A 108 1.79 5.60 18.07
N GLY A 109 1.17 4.43 18.10
CA GLY A 109 -0.18 4.21 18.63
C GLY A 109 -1.33 4.51 17.65
N ASP A 110 -1.04 5.01 16.45
CA ASP A 110 -2.06 5.31 15.44
C ASP A 110 -2.11 4.22 14.35
N PRO A 111 -3.32 3.91 13.81
CA PRO A 111 -3.48 2.96 12.74
C PRO A 111 -3.05 3.58 11.40
N VAL A 112 -1.98 3.04 10.82
CA VAL A 112 -1.36 3.55 9.58
C VAL A 112 -1.59 2.58 8.43
N LEU A 113 -1.97 3.12 7.28
CA LEU A 113 -2.01 2.44 5.99
C LEU A 113 -0.80 2.89 5.17
N VAL A 114 -0.03 1.94 4.65
CA VAL A 114 1.00 2.21 3.64
C VAL A 114 0.65 1.43 2.39
N THR A 115 0.59 2.11 1.25
CA THR A 115 0.31 1.47 -0.04
C THR A 115 1.35 1.80 -1.09
N TYR A 116 1.52 0.90 -2.05
CA TYR A 116 2.38 1.09 -3.20
C TYR A 116 1.83 0.35 -4.42
N CYS A 117 1.77 1.03 -5.57
CA CYS A 117 1.47 0.40 -6.85
C CYS A 117 2.76 0.28 -7.68
N PRO A 118 3.31 -0.93 -7.89
CA PRO A 118 4.55 -1.14 -8.62
C PRO A 118 4.45 -0.76 -10.11
N ILE A 119 3.26 -0.93 -10.71
CA ILE A 119 2.99 -0.57 -12.11
C ILE A 119 2.97 0.95 -12.27
N CYS A 120 2.38 1.65 -11.30
CA CYS A 120 2.20 3.09 -11.37
C CYS A 120 3.34 3.90 -10.75
N GLN A 121 4.27 3.20 -10.08
CA GLN A 121 5.36 3.82 -9.32
C GLN A 121 4.83 4.89 -8.35
N SER A 122 3.71 4.61 -7.69
CA SER A 122 3.03 5.55 -6.79
C SER A 122 2.77 4.90 -5.43
N GLY A 123 2.84 5.70 -4.38
CA GLY A 123 2.50 5.29 -3.02
C GLY A 123 1.66 6.33 -2.29
N MET A 124 1.03 5.88 -1.21
CA MET A 124 0.21 6.69 -0.31
C MET A 124 0.41 6.21 1.12
N VAL A 125 0.45 7.14 2.07
CA VAL A 125 0.36 6.82 3.50
C VAL A 125 -0.84 7.56 4.09
N ALA A 126 -1.67 6.86 4.86
CA ALA A 126 -2.91 7.42 5.41
C ALA A 126 -3.25 6.82 6.79
N GLU A 127 -4.17 7.44 7.52
CA GLU A 127 -4.82 6.80 8.67
C GLU A 127 -5.79 5.71 8.16
N ARG A 128 -5.64 4.45 8.60
CA ARG A 128 -6.60 3.38 8.22
C ARG A 128 -7.84 3.42 9.11
N ARG A 129 -8.70 4.40 8.88
CA ARG A 129 -10.01 4.50 9.55
C ARG A 129 -11.17 4.53 8.57
N VAL A 130 -12.21 3.79 8.88
CA VAL A 130 -13.50 3.81 8.20
C VAL A 130 -14.56 4.06 9.27
N ASP A 131 -15.43 5.05 9.06
CA ASP A 131 -16.42 5.51 10.05
C ASP A 131 -15.84 5.81 11.45
N GLY A 132 -14.59 6.28 11.48
CA GLY A 132 -13.84 6.58 12.71
C GLY A 132 -13.25 5.37 13.42
N THR A 133 -13.61 4.16 13.01
CA THR A 133 -13.06 2.90 13.53
C THR A 133 -11.80 2.50 12.79
N GLU A 134 -10.90 1.81 13.47
CA GLU A 134 -9.73 1.22 12.83
C GLU A 134 -10.15 0.14 11.83
N ALA A 135 -9.71 0.27 10.58
CA ALA A 135 -10.07 -0.63 9.49
C ALA A 135 -8.88 -1.48 9.03
N VAL A 136 -9.19 -2.63 8.42
CA VAL A 136 -8.24 -3.50 7.73
C VAL A 136 -8.48 -3.36 6.23
N PHE A 137 -7.42 -3.05 5.50
CA PHE A 137 -7.43 -2.92 4.05
C PHE A 137 -6.71 -4.08 3.37
N GLN A 138 -7.20 -4.44 2.19
CA GLN A 138 -6.73 -5.57 1.40
C GLN A 138 -6.55 -5.14 -0.07
N VAL A 139 -5.82 -5.94 -0.84
CA VAL A 139 -5.64 -5.74 -2.28
C VAL A 139 -6.84 -6.33 -3.02
N SER A 140 -7.51 -5.53 -3.87
CA SER A 140 -8.68 -6.03 -4.61
C SER A 140 -8.32 -6.76 -5.91
N GLY A 141 -7.13 -6.47 -6.47
CA GLY A 141 -6.72 -6.92 -7.80
C GLY A 141 -7.43 -6.26 -8.97
N HIS A 142 -8.22 -5.23 -8.69
CA HIS A 142 -8.78 -4.31 -9.67
C HIS A 142 -7.93 -3.04 -9.76
N LEU A 143 -8.13 -2.28 -10.84
CA LEU A 143 -7.35 -1.08 -11.12
C LEU A 143 -8.26 0.14 -11.29
N TRP A 144 -7.68 1.31 -11.10
CA TRP A 144 -8.28 2.60 -11.44
C TRP A 144 -7.40 3.32 -12.46
N GLN A 145 -7.92 3.57 -13.66
CA GLN A 145 -7.21 4.02 -14.86
C GLN A 145 -7.65 5.42 -15.30
N PRO A 146 -7.29 6.47 -14.55
CA PRO A 146 -7.70 7.83 -14.88
C PRO A 146 -6.84 8.44 -15.99
N PRO A 147 -7.30 9.56 -16.60
CA PRO A 147 -6.41 10.46 -17.31
C PRO A 147 -5.26 10.97 -16.43
N ALA A 148 -4.11 11.28 -17.03
CA ALA A 148 -2.88 11.66 -16.32
C ALA A 148 -3.05 12.87 -15.37
N VAL A 149 -3.99 13.78 -15.65
CA VAL A 149 -4.28 14.96 -14.81
C VAL A 149 -4.56 14.62 -13.35
N TYR A 150 -5.20 13.48 -13.08
CA TYR A 150 -5.46 13.04 -11.71
C TYR A 150 -4.18 12.65 -10.97
N GLY A 151 -3.21 12.08 -11.68
CA GLY A 151 -1.89 11.78 -11.11
C GLY A 151 -1.16 13.05 -10.69
N PHE A 152 -1.10 14.03 -11.59
CA PHE A 152 -0.47 15.32 -11.30
C PHE A 152 -1.15 16.05 -10.14
N ALA A 153 -2.48 16.13 -10.13
CA ALA A 153 -3.23 16.77 -9.05
C ALA A 153 -3.04 16.07 -7.70
N SER A 154 -2.98 14.73 -7.69
CA SER A 154 -2.79 13.98 -6.44
C SER A 154 -1.39 14.19 -5.85
N VAL A 155 -0.36 14.36 -6.69
CA VAL A 155 0.99 14.74 -6.24
C VAL A 155 1.02 16.18 -5.74
N GLU A 156 0.42 17.13 -6.48
CA GLU A 156 0.37 18.54 -6.10
C GLU A 156 -0.34 18.76 -4.75
N GLU A 157 -1.40 18.00 -4.50
CA GLU A 157 -2.16 18.05 -3.24
C GLU A 157 -1.53 17.21 -2.11
N GLY A 158 -0.39 16.55 -2.38
CA GLY A 158 0.33 15.74 -1.40
C GLY A 158 -0.40 14.45 -1.01
N ARG A 159 -1.36 13.98 -1.81
CA ARG A 159 -2.11 12.74 -1.56
C ARG A 159 -1.30 11.49 -1.87
N THR A 160 -0.46 11.57 -2.89
CA THR A 160 0.42 10.48 -3.31
C THR A 160 1.81 10.99 -3.64
N PHE A 161 2.78 10.10 -3.58
CA PHE A 161 4.14 10.35 -4.05
C PHE A 161 4.51 9.35 -5.13
N GLY A 162 5.46 9.73 -5.98
CA GLY A 162 6.05 8.83 -6.96
C GLY A 162 7.29 8.16 -6.38
N ALA A 163 7.35 6.84 -6.47
CA ALA A 163 8.47 6.04 -6.00
C ALA A 163 8.79 4.89 -6.96
N SER A 164 10.04 4.79 -7.39
CA SER A 164 10.58 3.70 -8.19
C SER A 164 11.45 2.81 -7.31
N ALA A 165 11.06 1.55 -7.26
CA ALA A 165 11.86 0.45 -6.74
C ALA A 165 13.29 0.34 -7.32
N SER A 166 13.65 1.05 -8.40
CA SER A 166 15.00 0.99 -8.99
C SER A 166 15.73 2.33 -9.01
N SER A 167 15.06 3.44 -8.73
CA SER A 167 15.63 4.79 -8.85
C SER A 167 15.19 5.77 -7.77
N GLY A 168 14.35 5.35 -6.81
CA GLY A 168 13.89 6.18 -5.70
C GLY A 168 12.75 7.07 -6.11
N GLU A 169 13.03 8.28 -6.56
CA GLU A 169 12.01 9.19 -7.07
C GLU A 169 11.51 8.76 -8.45
N ALA A 170 10.21 8.96 -8.68
CA ALA A 170 9.57 8.64 -9.94
C ALA A 170 8.41 9.60 -10.24
N GLU A 171 8.00 9.67 -11.50
CA GLU A 171 6.71 10.22 -11.87
C GLU A 171 5.59 9.23 -11.55
N VAL A 172 4.47 9.72 -11.01
CA VAL A 172 3.26 8.93 -10.84
C VAL A 172 2.66 8.62 -12.21
N ARG A 173 2.55 7.33 -12.54
CA ARG A 173 1.96 6.88 -13.81
C ARG A 173 0.47 6.59 -13.65
N ASN A 174 -0.27 6.73 -14.74
CA ASN A 174 -1.72 6.52 -14.77
C ASN A 174 -2.12 5.17 -15.42
N SER A 175 -1.20 4.21 -15.55
CA SER A 175 -1.38 2.93 -16.24
C SER A 175 -2.27 1.90 -15.52
N GLY A 176 -2.98 2.29 -14.46
CA GLY A 176 -3.84 1.44 -13.63
C GLY A 176 -3.37 1.39 -12.19
N ASN A 177 -3.86 2.35 -11.39
CA ASN A 177 -3.51 2.48 -9.98
C ASN A 177 -4.26 1.45 -9.15
N LEU A 178 -3.63 1.01 -8.06
CA LEU A 178 -4.20 0.09 -7.08
C LEU A 178 -5.59 0.54 -6.62
N VAL A 179 -6.54 -0.40 -6.66
CA VAL A 179 -7.80 -0.35 -5.91
C VAL A 179 -7.68 -1.30 -4.73
N LEU A 180 -7.85 -0.76 -3.53
CA LEU A 180 -7.88 -1.51 -2.28
C LEU A 180 -9.32 -1.59 -1.75
N TYR A 181 -9.59 -2.51 -0.83
CA TYR A 181 -10.89 -2.59 -0.17
C TYR A 181 -10.72 -2.69 1.33
N ASP A 182 -11.66 -2.13 2.09
CA ASP A 182 -11.73 -2.35 3.53
C ASP A 182 -12.60 -3.58 3.84
N GLU A 183 -12.16 -4.41 4.79
CA GLU A 183 -12.89 -5.62 5.18
C GLU A 183 -14.22 -5.31 5.90
N GLU A 184 -14.33 -4.15 6.54
CA GLU A 184 -15.46 -3.77 7.39
C GLU A 184 -16.73 -3.48 6.58
N THR A 185 -16.63 -2.60 5.58
CA THR A 185 -17.76 -2.17 4.74
C THR A 185 -17.75 -2.83 3.36
N GLY A 186 -16.61 -3.37 2.95
CA GLY A 186 -16.40 -3.84 1.59
C GLY A 186 -16.38 -2.70 0.57
N SER A 187 -16.07 -1.46 0.96
CA SER A 187 -15.96 -0.35 0.01
C SER A 187 -14.64 -0.44 -0.75
N TYR A 188 -14.62 -0.01 -2.01
CA TYR A 188 -13.39 0.06 -2.80
C TYR A 188 -12.86 1.47 -2.80
N TRP A 189 -11.54 1.58 -2.68
CA TRP A 189 -10.83 2.85 -2.57
C TRP A 189 -9.77 2.94 -3.64
N SER A 190 -9.72 4.09 -4.31
CA SER A 190 -8.62 4.44 -5.20
C SER A 190 -7.45 4.92 -4.33
N GLN A 191 -6.32 4.21 -4.39
CA GLN A 191 -5.06 4.67 -3.78
C GLN A 191 -4.73 6.09 -4.26
N LEU A 192 -4.82 6.31 -5.58
CA LEU A 192 -4.38 7.56 -6.18
C LEU A 192 -5.17 8.75 -5.66
N LEU A 193 -6.47 8.57 -5.45
CA LEU A 193 -7.32 9.64 -4.96
C LEU A 193 -7.37 9.73 -3.43
N ALA A 194 -6.88 8.71 -2.73
CA ALA A 194 -7.15 8.50 -1.31
C ALA A 194 -8.65 8.53 -1.00
N LYS A 195 -9.47 7.91 -1.86
CA LYS A 195 -10.93 8.11 -1.86
C LYS A 195 -11.68 6.82 -2.16
N ALA A 196 -12.77 6.59 -1.45
CA ALA A 196 -13.72 5.53 -1.76
C ALA A 196 -14.45 5.83 -3.08
N ILE A 197 -14.42 4.86 -3.99
CA ILE A 197 -15.00 4.92 -5.32
C ILE A 197 -16.18 3.96 -5.50
N CYS A 198 -16.40 3.02 -4.58
CA CYS A 198 -17.54 2.11 -4.54
C CYS A 198 -17.95 1.83 -3.09
N GLY A 199 -19.19 1.36 -2.89
CA GLY A 199 -19.66 0.90 -1.58
C GLY A 199 -20.30 2.02 -0.75
N SER A 200 -20.61 1.70 0.51
CA SER A 200 -21.25 2.66 1.44
C SER A 200 -20.38 3.88 1.72
N GLN A 201 -19.07 3.73 1.58
CA GLN A 201 -18.12 4.82 1.81
C GLN A 201 -17.90 5.71 0.58
N SER A 202 -18.52 5.43 -0.57
CA SER A 202 -18.32 6.19 -1.81
C SER A 202 -18.34 7.71 -1.59
N GLY A 203 -17.28 8.39 -2.01
CA GLY A 203 -17.12 9.84 -1.78
C GLY A 203 -16.16 10.19 -0.64
N GLU A 204 -16.00 9.31 0.34
CA GLU A 204 -15.18 9.54 1.52
C GLU A 204 -13.69 9.62 1.18
N GLN A 205 -12.97 10.54 1.82
CA GLN A 205 -11.53 10.69 1.66
C GLN A 205 -10.77 10.19 2.88
N MET A 206 -9.70 9.45 2.64
CA MET A 206 -8.75 9.08 3.68
C MET A 206 -7.94 10.27 4.14
N ARG A 207 -7.60 10.29 5.43
CA ARG A 207 -6.68 11.28 5.97
C ARG A 207 -5.24 10.89 5.66
N ILE A 208 -4.61 11.64 4.77
CA ILE A 208 -3.21 11.44 4.38
C ILE A 208 -2.25 11.76 5.52
N LEU A 209 -1.20 10.95 5.63
CA LEU A 209 -0.10 11.13 6.56
C LEU A 209 1.18 11.49 5.80
N PRO A 210 2.03 12.37 6.35
CA PRO A 210 3.34 12.66 5.76
C PRO A 210 4.21 11.40 5.67
N SER A 211 4.98 11.31 4.59
CA SER A 211 5.95 10.23 4.36
C SER A 211 7.09 10.72 3.47
N THR A 212 8.23 10.03 3.54
CA THR A 212 9.44 10.35 2.77
C THR A 212 9.86 9.16 1.93
N VAL A 213 10.17 9.37 0.65
CA VAL A 213 10.84 8.35 -0.17
C VAL A 213 12.33 8.65 -0.18
N THR A 214 13.15 7.71 0.26
CA THR A 214 14.59 7.89 0.39
C THR A 214 15.27 6.52 0.38
N THR A 215 16.59 6.49 0.49
CA THR A 215 17.33 5.26 0.72
C THR A 215 17.32 4.88 2.20
N TRP A 216 17.48 3.59 2.50
CA TRP A 216 17.55 3.08 3.87
C TRP A 216 18.71 3.71 4.66
N GLY A 217 19.86 3.89 4.02
CA GLY A 217 21.03 4.53 4.63
C GLY A 217 20.74 5.96 5.08
N GLU A 218 20.19 6.79 4.19
CA GLU A 218 19.81 8.17 4.50
C GLU A 218 18.72 8.23 5.58
N TRP A 219 17.71 7.35 5.48
CA TRP A 219 16.64 7.30 6.46
C TRP A 219 17.15 7.00 7.88
N ARG A 220 18.05 6.01 8.03
CA ARG A 220 18.65 5.66 9.32
C ARG A 220 19.54 6.75 9.89
N GLU A 221 20.25 7.48 9.03
CA GLU A 221 21.09 8.58 9.49
C GLU A 221 20.23 9.65 10.16
N ALA A 222 19.07 9.96 9.59
CA ALA A 222 18.09 10.86 10.18
C ALA A 222 17.31 10.25 11.36
N HIS A 223 17.07 8.94 11.35
CA HIS A 223 16.25 8.22 12.33
C HIS A 223 16.98 6.97 12.88
N PRO A 224 17.96 7.12 13.77
CA PRO A 224 18.80 6.00 14.21
C PRO A 224 18.04 4.93 15.01
N GLU A 225 16.91 5.29 15.62
CA GLU A 225 16.04 4.40 16.40
C GLU A 225 14.87 3.82 15.57
N THR A 226 14.86 4.05 14.24
CA THR A 226 13.81 3.53 13.36
C THR A 226 13.86 2.00 13.27
N ASP A 227 12.68 1.40 13.12
CA ASP A 227 12.58 0.03 12.63
C ASP A 227 12.33 0.01 11.12
N ALA A 228 12.61 -1.12 10.49
CA ALA A 228 12.18 -1.46 9.14
C ALA A 228 11.18 -2.61 9.16
N LEU A 229 10.24 -2.61 8.22
CA LEU A 229 9.38 -3.77 7.94
C LEU A 229 10.25 -4.97 7.57
N LEU A 230 10.02 -6.10 8.23
CA LEU A 230 10.70 -7.35 7.94
C LEU A 230 10.03 -8.06 6.75
N PRO A 231 10.80 -8.77 5.90
CA PRO A 231 10.24 -9.51 4.78
C PRO A 231 9.46 -10.74 5.24
N PRO A 232 8.76 -11.44 4.35
CA PRO A 232 8.26 -12.78 4.64
C PRO A 232 9.42 -13.78 4.88
N PRO A 233 9.22 -14.80 5.73
CA PRO A 233 7.95 -15.16 6.40
C PRO A 233 7.70 -14.40 7.71
N TRP A 234 8.56 -13.48 8.12
CA TRP A 234 8.46 -12.82 9.43
C TRP A 234 7.20 -11.95 9.56
N SER A 235 6.86 -11.20 8.52
CA SER A 235 5.61 -10.41 8.46
C SER A 235 4.35 -11.23 8.14
N LYS A 236 4.40 -12.56 8.32
CA LYS A 236 3.28 -13.52 8.24
C LYS A 236 2.36 -13.39 7.01
N THR A 237 2.88 -12.91 5.89
CA THR A 237 2.24 -12.98 4.58
C THR A 237 2.78 -14.20 3.82
N ALA A 238 1.91 -14.95 3.15
CA ALA A 238 2.23 -16.24 2.54
C ALA A 238 2.93 -16.11 1.18
#